data_AF-A0A524D0Q4-F1
#
_entry.id   AF-A0A524D0Q4-F1
#
_cell.length_a   1.000
_cell.length_b   1.000
_cell.length_c   1.000
_cell.angle_alpha   90.00
_cell.angle_beta   90.00
_cell.angle_gamma   90.00
#
_symmetry.space_group_name_H-M   'P 1'
#
loop_
_entity.id
_entity.type
_entity.pdbx_description
1 polymer ?
#
loop_
_entity_poly.entity_id
_entity_poly.type
_entity_poly.pdbx_seq_one_letter_code
_entity_poly.pdbx_strand_id
1 'polypeptide(L)'
;MSDQKNPENIVICIDTSRSMYRSDYPPSRLECSVNALKKLVSQRLSIDPATAFALVRFSSNAEKIIDFSSIEKEILDSIDSLTIDGTSAMGDALALSIKLIIEELRKISAKVPRILLISDGNFTTTAVDPIKMARLAKELNIKIDTFRLGEVSHLNILKRLTDISNGIYYYINDVETLNESAIDFAKSNLKLSSSTFKNLTENSGFLRKIAANLLRVQDLTKDDEQRIKHIRGVADYKKCSICFSDKDPITKGSFYLTGRYCPNCMTPFHIHCLAGWADSQDDPSMKRSGTVRCPHCFYLLKIPSEISQAQKLSVLSGYQKNLNTDSATTQDCRAYKKKALELGDEALYNSCVVCNIIFEKDEEIVKCGNRDCGVLYHRECFAKLKNGICKNCGCKLVLE
;
A
#
# COMPACT_ATOMS: atom_id res chain seq x y z
N MET A 1 33.21 -13.90 2.83
CA MET A 1 32.30 -12.77 2.54
C MET A 1 31.23 -13.33 1.61
N SER A 2 30.07 -13.70 2.15
CA SER A 2 28.94 -14.14 1.32
C SER A 2 28.55 -13.01 0.38
N ASP A 3 28.56 -13.26 -0.93
CA ASP A 3 27.99 -12.35 -1.94
C ASP A 3 26.53 -12.09 -1.55
N GLN A 4 26.26 -10.97 -0.88
CA GLN A 4 24.90 -10.56 -0.52
C GLN A 4 24.14 -10.23 -1.81
N LYS A 5 23.36 -11.19 -2.28
CA LYS A 5 22.39 -11.00 -3.36
C LYS A 5 21.14 -10.34 -2.77
N ASN A 6 20.56 -9.40 -3.52
CA ASN A 6 19.39 -8.66 -3.06
C ASN A 6 18.12 -9.40 -3.51
N PRO A 7 17.13 -9.59 -2.61
CA PRO A 7 15.86 -10.18 -3.01
C PRO A 7 15.16 -9.30 -4.05
N GLU A 8 14.61 -9.95 -5.07
CA GLU A 8 13.90 -9.31 -6.18
C GLU A 8 12.39 -9.64 -6.14
N ASN A 9 11.58 -8.74 -6.66
CA ASN A 9 10.19 -9.00 -7.01
C ASN A 9 10.10 -9.03 -8.54
N ILE A 10 9.89 -10.21 -9.10
CA ILE A 10 9.91 -10.46 -10.53
C ILE A 10 8.50 -10.76 -11.03
N VAL A 11 7.96 -9.93 -11.93
CA VAL A 11 6.74 -10.26 -12.66
C VAL A 11 7.11 -10.97 -13.95
N ILE A 12 6.70 -12.22 -14.10
CA ILE A 12 6.76 -12.95 -15.37
C ILE A 12 5.52 -12.55 -16.17
N CYS A 13 5.74 -11.87 -17.29
CA CYS A 13 4.72 -11.45 -18.21
C CYS A 13 4.86 -12.28 -19.50
N ILE A 14 3.99 -13.26 -19.69
CA ILE A 14 4.10 -14.23 -20.79
C ILE A 14 2.98 -14.08 -21.79
N ASP A 15 3.36 -13.98 -23.07
CA ASP A 15 2.45 -14.00 -24.20
C ASP A 15 1.84 -15.40 -24.33
N THR A 16 0.53 -15.47 -24.33
CA THR A 16 -0.24 -16.70 -24.58
C THR A 16 -1.12 -16.54 -25.82
N SER A 17 -0.75 -15.64 -26.74
CA SER A 17 -1.46 -15.45 -28.00
C SER A 17 -1.25 -16.61 -28.97
N ARG A 18 -2.08 -16.69 -30.01
CA ARG A 18 -1.99 -17.76 -31.03
C ARG A 18 -0.62 -17.87 -31.72
N SER A 19 0.18 -16.80 -31.76
CA SER A 19 1.54 -16.87 -32.33
C SER A 19 2.48 -17.78 -31.52
N MET A 20 2.15 -18.02 -30.25
CA MET A 20 2.91 -18.88 -29.33
C MET A 20 2.60 -20.37 -29.51
N TYR A 21 1.64 -20.72 -30.38
CA TYR A 21 1.37 -22.11 -30.78
C TYR A 21 2.33 -22.63 -31.86
N ARG A 22 3.11 -21.73 -32.50
CA ARG A 22 4.05 -22.11 -33.55
C ARG A 22 5.10 -23.10 -33.03
N SER A 23 5.45 -24.07 -33.87
CA SER A 23 6.38 -25.18 -33.58
C SER A 23 7.79 -24.95 -34.11
N ASP A 24 8.14 -23.70 -34.44
CA ASP A 24 9.53 -23.29 -34.73
C ASP A 24 10.46 -23.46 -33.51
N TYR A 25 9.87 -23.60 -32.33
CA TYR A 25 10.51 -24.08 -31.11
C TYR A 25 9.74 -25.33 -30.66
N PRO A 26 10.27 -26.54 -30.87
CA PRO A 26 9.53 -27.75 -30.56
C PRO A 26 9.36 -27.91 -29.03
N PRO A 27 8.18 -28.35 -28.56
CA PRO A 27 6.97 -28.71 -29.32
C PRO A 27 6.13 -27.49 -29.76
N SER A 28 6.09 -26.43 -28.95
CA SER A 28 5.56 -25.11 -29.31
C SER A 28 6.35 -24.02 -28.57
N ARG A 29 6.32 -22.78 -29.08
CA ARG A 29 6.94 -21.63 -28.40
C ARG A 29 6.48 -21.50 -26.96
N LEU A 30 5.18 -21.69 -26.67
CA LEU A 30 4.66 -21.62 -25.31
C LEU A 30 5.23 -22.74 -24.44
N GLU A 31 5.14 -24.01 -24.87
CA GLU A 31 5.62 -25.14 -24.07
C GLU A 31 7.13 -25.06 -23.80
N CYS A 32 7.90 -24.62 -24.79
CA CYS A 32 9.31 -24.37 -24.63
C CYS A 32 9.58 -23.24 -23.61
N SER A 33 8.79 -22.16 -23.65
CA SER A 33 8.87 -21.06 -22.70
C SER A 33 8.49 -21.48 -21.27
N VAL A 34 7.44 -22.31 -21.13
CA VAL A 34 7.03 -22.91 -19.86
C VAL A 34 8.19 -23.71 -19.26
N ASN A 35 8.81 -24.61 -20.04
CA ASN A 35 9.93 -25.42 -19.55
C ASN A 35 11.14 -24.55 -19.11
N ALA A 36 11.45 -23.50 -19.87
CA ALA A 36 12.53 -22.57 -19.54
C ALA A 36 12.21 -21.73 -18.28
N LEU A 37 10.96 -21.27 -18.14
CA LEU A 37 10.49 -20.56 -16.96
C LEU A 37 10.56 -21.39 -15.69
N LYS A 38 10.17 -22.68 -15.76
CA LYS A 38 10.26 -23.58 -14.61
C LYS A 38 11.71 -23.71 -14.14
N LYS A 39 12.65 -23.93 -15.06
CA LYS A 39 14.10 -23.95 -14.75
C LYS A 39 14.58 -22.63 -14.15
N LEU A 40 14.16 -21.50 -14.72
CA LEU A 40 14.50 -20.16 -14.22
C LEU A 40 14.04 -19.97 -12.78
N VAL A 41 12.79 -20.29 -12.47
CA VAL A 41 12.19 -20.13 -11.13
C VAL A 41 12.92 -21.04 -10.14
N SER A 42 13.05 -22.33 -10.43
CA SER A 42 13.75 -23.28 -9.55
C SER A 42 15.18 -22.85 -9.27
N GLN A 43 15.92 -22.45 -10.30
CA GLN A 43 17.30 -22.02 -10.15
C GLN A 43 17.40 -20.70 -9.38
N ARG A 44 16.50 -19.75 -9.63
CA ARG A 44 16.51 -18.46 -8.94
C ARG A 44 16.20 -18.63 -7.45
N LEU A 45 15.17 -19.40 -7.10
CA LEU A 45 14.80 -19.66 -5.70
C LEU A 45 15.86 -20.47 -4.96
N SER A 46 16.56 -21.38 -5.65
CA SER A 46 17.72 -22.08 -5.09
C SER A 46 18.89 -21.13 -4.76
N ILE A 47 19.08 -20.08 -5.55
CA ILE A 47 20.12 -19.07 -5.35
C ILE A 47 19.71 -18.03 -4.30
N ASP A 48 18.44 -17.62 -4.32
CA ASP A 48 17.87 -16.58 -3.46
C ASP A 48 16.41 -16.91 -3.12
N PRO A 49 16.19 -17.61 -2.00
CA PRO A 49 14.85 -18.02 -1.55
C PRO A 49 13.93 -16.84 -1.19
N ALA A 50 14.48 -15.64 -1.01
CA ALA A 50 13.71 -14.44 -0.69
C ALA A 50 13.20 -13.72 -1.94
N THR A 51 13.60 -14.11 -3.15
CA THR A 51 12.97 -13.63 -4.39
C THR A 51 11.52 -14.11 -4.46
N ALA A 52 10.62 -13.24 -4.95
CA ALA A 52 9.23 -13.61 -5.20
C ALA A 52 8.86 -13.38 -6.67
N PHE A 53 7.94 -14.22 -7.16
CA PHE A 53 7.45 -14.19 -8.53
C PHE A 53 5.94 -13.97 -8.56
N ALA A 54 5.50 -13.11 -9.48
CA ALA A 54 4.11 -13.04 -9.91
C ALA A 54 4.00 -13.47 -11.37
N LEU A 55 2.85 -14.03 -11.78
CA LEU A 55 2.62 -14.47 -13.15
C LEU A 55 1.45 -13.70 -13.76
N VAL A 56 1.74 -13.00 -14.85
CA VAL A 56 0.76 -12.35 -15.71
C VAL A 56 0.81 -13.02 -17.07
N ARG A 57 -0.32 -13.58 -17.52
CA ARG A 57 -0.46 -13.99 -18.91
C ARG A 57 -1.15 -12.90 -19.70
N PHE A 58 -0.90 -12.84 -21.00
CA PHE A 58 -1.68 -11.98 -21.87
C PHE A 58 -1.97 -12.63 -23.20
N SER A 59 -3.24 -12.51 -23.59
CA SER A 59 -3.73 -12.76 -24.92
C SER A 59 -4.53 -11.54 -25.38
N SER A 60 -5.83 -11.69 -25.68
CA SER A 60 -6.72 -10.57 -25.97
C SER A 60 -6.87 -9.64 -24.76
N ASN A 61 -6.70 -10.17 -23.55
CA ASN A 61 -6.69 -9.45 -22.28
C ASN A 61 -5.45 -9.84 -21.46
N ALA A 62 -5.07 -8.98 -20.52
CA ALA A 62 -4.04 -9.29 -19.53
C ALA A 62 -4.67 -9.80 -18.23
N GLU A 63 -4.16 -10.91 -17.71
CA GLU A 63 -4.71 -11.59 -16.54
C GLU A 63 -3.59 -11.96 -15.56
N LYS A 64 -3.81 -11.66 -14.28
CA LYS A 64 -2.95 -12.13 -13.18
C LYS A 64 -3.34 -13.57 -12.84
N ILE A 65 -2.42 -14.50 -13.00
CA ILE A 65 -2.61 -15.92 -12.64
C ILE A 65 -2.27 -16.14 -11.17
N ILE A 66 -1.12 -15.63 -10.73
CA ILE A 66 -0.69 -15.67 -9.33
C ILE A 66 -0.13 -14.30 -8.92
N ASP A 67 -0.39 -13.93 -7.67
CA ASP A 67 0.28 -12.79 -7.03
C ASP A 67 1.72 -13.15 -6.64
N PHE A 68 2.48 -12.21 -6.07
CA PHE A 68 3.84 -12.48 -5.63
C PHE A 68 3.89 -13.62 -4.59
N SER A 69 4.45 -14.75 -5.00
CA SER A 69 4.75 -15.90 -4.14
C SER A 69 6.24 -16.22 -4.21
N SER A 70 6.78 -16.73 -3.10
CA SER A 70 8.13 -17.33 -3.04
C SER A 70 8.05 -18.86 -2.94
N ILE A 71 6.85 -19.44 -3.00
CA ILE A 71 6.61 -20.88 -2.90
C ILE A 71 6.72 -21.46 -4.31
N GLU A 72 7.81 -22.18 -4.56
CA GLU A 72 8.13 -22.74 -5.88
C GLU A 72 6.96 -23.52 -6.48
N LYS A 73 6.36 -24.44 -5.71
CA LYS A 73 5.26 -25.28 -6.18
C LYS A 73 4.08 -24.46 -6.72
N GLU A 74 3.64 -23.43 -5.99
CA GLU A 74 2.52 -22.59 -6.42
C GLU A 74 2.82 -21.87 -7.74
N ILE A 75 4.07 -21.41 -7.92
CA ILE A 75 4.52 -20.73 -9.13
C ILE A 75 4.58 -21.72 -10.31
N LEU A 76 5.13 -22.92 -10.10
CA LEU A 76 5.23 -23.95 -11.14
C LEU A 76 3.85 -24.43 -11.59
N ASP A 77 2.94 -24.70 -10.63
CA ASP A 77 1.56 -25.09 -10.92
C ASP A 77 0.82 -23.98 -11.71
N SER A 78 1.08 -22.71 -11.38
CA SER A 78 0.55 -21.56 -12.11
C SER A 78 1.07 -21.46 -13.54
N ILE A 79 2.37 -21.74 -13.76
CA ILE A 79 2.98 -21.77 -15.09
C ILE A 79 2.39 -22.91 -15.92
N ASP A 80 2.13 -24.08 -15.33
CA ASP A 80 1.53 -25.23 -16.02
C ASP A 80 0.07 -25.00 -16.43
N SER A 81 -0.63 -24.09 -15.74
CA SER A 81 -2.03 -23.74 -16.06
C SER A 81 -2.20 -22.87 -17.32
N LEU A 82 -1.09 -22.40 -17.91
CA LEU A 82 -1.13 -21.48 -19.04
C LEU A 82 -1.70 -22.14 -20.30
N THR A 83 -2.69 -21.46 -20.89
CA THR A 83 -3.35 -21.89 -22.12
C THR A 83 -3.30 -20.79 -23.17
N ILE A 84 -3.20 -21.20 -24.44
CA ILE A 84 -3.16 -20.31 -25.59
C ILE A 84 -4.56 -19.81 -25.92
N ASP A 85 -4.69 -18.51 -26.17
CA ASP A 85 -5.92 -17.92 -26.67
C ASP A 85 -5.62 -16.60 -27.41
N GLY A 86 -6.56 -16.11 -28.21
CA GLY A 86 -6.65 -14.69 -28.55
C GLY A 86 -5.48 -14.05 -29.31
N THR A 87 -5.46 -12.73 -29.27
CA THR A 87 -4.42 -11.86 -29.85
C THR A 87 -3.40 -11.47 -28.77
N SER A 88 -2.56 -10.45 -28.97
CA SER A 88 -1.53 -10.05 -27.98
C SER A 88 -1.76 -8.62 -27.46
N ALA A 89 -2.19 -8.49 -26.21
CA ALA A 89 -2.46 -7.23 -25.50
C ALA A 89 -1.28 -6.84 -24.59
N MET A 90 -0.09 -6.72 -25.18
CA MET A 90 1.17 -6.45 -24.46
C MET A 90 1.12 -5.17 -23.60
N GLY A 91 0.48 -4.11 -24.08
CA GLY A 91 0.38 -2.85 -23.34
C GLY A 91 -0.36 -2.99 -22.02
N ASP A 92 -1.49 -3.69 -22.03
CA ASP A 92 -2.31 -3.98 -20.84
C ASP A 92 -1.57 -4.90 -19.87
N ALA A 93 -0.80 -5.85 -20.39
CA ALA A 93 0.01 -6.77 -19.60
C ALA A 93 1.13 -6.06 -18.83
N LEU A 94 1.81 -5.12 -19.49
CA LEU A 94 2.81 -4.26 -18.84
C LEU A 94 2.17 -3.35 -17.78
N ALA A 95 0.99 -2.78 -18.06
CA ALA A 95 0.27 -1.95 -17.08
C ALA A 95 -0.11 -2.75 -15.82
N LEU A 96 -0.65 -3.95 -15.99
CA LEU A 96 -0.97 -4.85 -14.88
C LEU A 96 0.28 -5.25 -14.10
N SER A 97 1.37 -5.59 -14.79
CA SER A 97 2.66 -5.94 -14.18
C SER A 97 3.23 -4.80 -13.32
N ILE A 98 3.22 -3.57 -13.85
CA ILE A 98 3.66 -2.38 -13.11
C ILE A 98 2.76 -2.13 -11.90
N LYS A 99 1.44 -2.31 -12.03
CA LYS A 99 0.49 -2.17 -10.92
C LYS A 99 0.82 -3.13 -9.77
N LEU A 100 1.05 -4.41 -10.06
CA LEU A 100 1.40 -5.41 -9.04
C LEU A 100 2.70 -5.02 -8.32
N ILE A 101 3.70 -4.59 -9.07
CA ILE A 101 4.97 -4.11 -8.48
C ILE A 101 4.73 -2.91 -7.56
N ILE A 102 3.95 -1.91 -7.97
CA ILE A 102 3.65 -0.74 -7.13
C ILE A 102 2.96 -1.17 -5.83
N GLU A 103 2.05 -2.14 -5.89
CA GLU A 103 1.37 -2.68 -4.72
C GLU A 103 2.36 -3.33 -3.74
N GLU A 104 3.37 -4.03 -4.23
CA GLU A 104 4.45 -4.57 -3.40
C GLU A 104 5.39 -3.50 -2.85
N LEU A 105 5.77 -2.51 -3.66
CA LEU A 105 6.67 -1.42 -3.23
C LEU A 105 6.07 -0.60 -2.07
N ARG A 106 4.74 -0.61 -1.92
CA ARG A 106 4.04 0.02 -0.78
C ARG A 106 4.12 -0.79 0.51
N LYS A 107 4.63 -2.02 0.51
CA LYS A 107 4.89 -2.80 1.74
C LYS A 107 6.23 -2.38 2.38
N ILE A 108 6.57 -2.91 3.55
CA ILE A 108 7.80 -2.50 4.30
C ILE A 108 9.07 -3.02 3.61
N SER A 109 9.03 -4.26 3.13
CA SER A 109 10.19 -4.93 2.51
C SER A 109 10.11 -4.80 0.99
N ALA A 110 10.30 -3.58 0.48
CA ALA A 110 10.37 -3.35 -0.95
C ALA A 110 11.62 -4.05 -1.52
N LYS A 111 11.39 -5.04 -2.38
CA LYS A 111 12.43 -5.76 -3.11
C LYS A 111 12.70 -5.08 -4.44
N VAL A 112 13.84 -5.37 -5.07
CA VAL A 112 14.19 -4.77 -6.37
C VAL A 112 13.17 -5.23 -7.41
N PRO A 113 12.44 -4.31 -8.08
CA PRO A 113 11.37 -4.68 -8.99
C PRO A 113 11.89 -4.99 -10.39
N ARG A 114 11.38 -6.06 -11.00
CA ARG A 114 11.76 -6.50 -12.34
C ARG A 114 10.55 -7.08 -13.08
N ILE A 115 10.50 -6.90 -14.39
CA ILE A 115 9.52 -7.52 -15.28
C ILE A 115 10.30 -8.34 -16.31
N LEU A 116 9.96 -9.63 -16.44
CA LEU A 116 10.43 -10.48 -17.53
C LEU A 116 9.29 -10.65 -18.53
N LEU A 117 9.42 -10.06 -19.72
CA LEU A 117 8.44 -10.17 -20.80
C LEU A 117 8.88 -11.23 -21.81
N ILE A 118 8.06 -12.25 -22.02
CA ILE A 118 8.30 -13.32 -23.00
C ILE A 118 7.27 -13.18 -24.11
N SER A 119 7.71 -12.89 -25.33
CA SER A 119 6.82 -12.69 -26.48
C SER A 119 7.55 -12.83 -27.81
N ASP A 120 6.78 -13.06 -28.86
CA ASP A 120 7.25 -12.93 -30.24
C ASP A 120 7.17 -11.47 -30.78
N GLY A 121 6.94 -10.49 -29.90
CA GLY A 121 7.02 -9.07 -30.23
C GLY A 121 5.89 -8.53 -31.11
N ASN A 122 4.97 -9.39 -31.55
CA ASN A 122 3.75 -8.96 -32.20
C ASN A 122 2.75 -8.53 -31.12
N PHE A 123 2.16 -7.35 -31.28
CA PHE A 123 1.13 -6.86 -30.37
C PHE A 123 0.00 -6.19 -31.14
N THR A 124 -1.18 -6.27 -30.56
CA THR A 124 -2.38 -5.59 -31.04
C THR A 124 -2.41 -4.20 -30.43
N THR A 125 -2.79 -3.19 -31.22
CA THR A 125 -2.93 -1.84 -30.68
C THR A 125 -4.16 -1.82 -29.76
N THR A 126 -3.94 -1.73 -28.45
CA THR A 126 -4.99 -1.52 -27.45
C THR A 126 -4.99 -0.07 -26.98
N ALA A 127 -5.82 0.26 -25.98
CA ALA A 127 -5.85 1.61 -25.40
C ALA A 127 -4.52 1.98 -24.70
N VAL A 128 -3.74 0.98 -24.28
CA VAL A 128 -2.49 1.16 -23.56
C VAL A 128 -1.30 0.95 -24.49
N ASP A 129 -0.48 1.99 -24.62
CA ASP A 129 0.75 1.95 -25.42
C ASP A 129 1.92 1.31 -24.62
N PRO A 130 2.53 0.21 -25.10
CA PRO A 130 3.68 -0.42 -24.45
C PRO A 130 4.85 0.55 -24.19
N ILE A 131 5.11 1.50 -25.10
CA ILE A 131 6.21 2.47 -24.95
C ILE A 131 5.95 3.42 -23.78
N LYS A 132 4.70 3.84 -23.57
CA LYS A 132 4.33 4.65 -22.40
C LYS A 132 4.55 3.85 -21.11
N MET A 133 4.23 2.56 -21.11
CA MET A 133 4.45 1.69 -19.94
C MET A 133 5.94 1.51 -19.66
N ALA A 134 6.80 1.36 -20.67
CA ALA A 134 8.24 1.29 -20.46
C ALA A 134 8.83 2.59 -19.87
N ARG A 135 8.32 3.77 -20.27
CA ARG A 135 8.72 5.05 -19.66
C ARG A 135 8.27 5.14 -18.20
N LEU A 136 7.05 4.69 -17.90
CA LEU A 136 6.56 4.63 -16.53
C LEU A 136 7.40 3.66 -15.67
N ALA A 137 7.74 2.49 -16.22
CA ALA A 137 8.62 1.52 -15.56
C ALA A 137 9.99 2.15 -15.24
N LYS A 138 10.59 2.88 -16.18
CA LYS A 138 11.84 3.63 -15.96
C LYS A 138 11.73 4.62 -14.80
N GLU A 139 10.65 5.41 -14.74
CA GLU A 139 10.42 6.37 -13.65
C GLU A 139 10.31 5.70 -12.28
N LEU A 140 9.85 4.45 -12.26
CA LEU A 140 9.71 3.63 -11.06
C LEU A 140 10.94 2.75 -10.79
N ASN A 141 12.00 2.89 -11.59
CA ASN A 141 13.19 2.04 -11.56
C ASN A 141 12.88 0.54 -11.67
N ILE A 142 11.83 0.22 -12.44
CA ILE A 142 11.45 -1.14 -12.81
C ILE A 142 12.15 -1.47 -14.13
N LYS A 143 12.98 -2.51 -14.12
CA LYS A 143 13.63 -3.01 -15.33
C LYS A 143 12.69 -3.95 -16.06
N ILE A 144 12.57 -3.78 -17.38
CA ILE A 144 11.85 -4.70 -18.25
C ILE A 144 12.90 -5.45 -19.07
N ASP A 145 13.08 -6.72 -18.78
CA ASP A 145 13.88 -7.65 -19.55
C ASP A 145 12.98 -8.42 -20.49
N THR A 146 13.48 -8.78 -21.68
CA THR A 146 12.65 -9.43 -22.69
C THR A 146 13.31 -10.67 -23.24
N PHE A 147 12.54 -11.75 -23.34
CA PHE A 147 12.85 -12.94 -24.12
C PHE A 147 12.08 -12.85 -25.44
N ARG A 148 12.80 -12.51 -26.52
CA ARG A 148 12.22 -12.42 -27.86
C ARG A 148 12.29 -13.77 -28.54
N LEU A 149 11.13 -14.37 -28.85
CA LEU A 149 11.03 -15.68 -29.51
C LEU A 149 10.75 -15.57 -31.01
N GLY A 150 11.58 -16.18 -31.84
CA GLY A 150 11.44 -16.19 -33.30
C GLY A 150 12.12 -15.00 -33.98
N GLU A 151 11.96 -14.93 -35.29
CA GLU A 151 12.72 -13.98 -36.13
C GLU A 151 12.46 -12.51 -35.77
N VAL A 152 13.54 -11.71 -35.85
CA VAL A 152 13.50 -10.27 -35.60
C VAL A 152 12.86 -9.55 -36.79
N SER A 153 11.73 -8.88 -36.55
CA SER A 153 11.18 -7.93 -37.50
C SER A 153 12.01 -6.64 -37.51
N HIS A 154 11.97 -5.87 -38.60
CA HIS A 154 12.64 -4.57 -38.70
C HIS A 154 12.28 -3.58 -37.57
N LEU A 155 11.08 -3.73 -36.98
CA LEU A 155 10.62 -2.95 -35.83
C LEU A 155 10.60 -3.83 -34.59
N ASN A 156 11.72 -3.87 -33.87
CA ASN A 156 11.84 -4.64 -32.65
C ASN A 156 11.33 -3.85 -31.43
N ILE A 157 10.04 -3.96 -31.16
CA ILE A 157 9.42 -3.31 -30.00
C ILE A 157 10.02 -3.77 -28.67
N LEU A 158 10.34 -5.07 -28.53
CA LEU A 158 10.87 -5.62 -27.28
C LEU A 158 12.22 -5.00 -26.92
N LYS A 159 13.14 -4.89 -27.90
CA LYS A 159 14.41 -4.19 -27.72
C LYS A 159 14.21 -2.73 -27.32
N ARG A 160 13.22 -2.05 -27.88
CA ARG A 160 12.92 -0.67 -27.50
C ARG A 160 12.41 -0.54 -26.07
N LEU A 161 11.62 -1.50 -25.58
CA LEU A 161 11.14 -1.53 -24.19
C LEU A 161 12.30 -1.76 -23.20
N THR A 162 13.21 -2.67 -23.52
CA THR A 162 14.43 -2.92 -22.71
C THR A 162 15.32 -1.69 -22.67
N ASP A 163 15.55 -1.03 -23.81
CA ASP A 163 16.43 0.14 -23.91
C ASP A 163 15.88 1.33 -23.10
N ILE A 164 14.56 1.51 -23.06
CA ILE A 164 13.93 2.58 -22.27
C ILE A 164 14.06 2.31 -20.77
N SER A 165 13.82 1.06 -20.35
CA SER A 165 13.78 0.66 -18.93
C SER A 165 15.14 0.26 -18.35
N ASN A 166 16.21 0.25 -19.16
CA ASN A 166 17.53 -0.26 -18.81
C ASN A 166 17.52 -1.75 -18.38
N GLY A 167 16.70 -2.56 -19.05
CA GLY A 167 16.68 -4.02 -18.92
C GLY A 167 17.57 -4.73 -19.94
N ILE A 168 17.61 -6.06 -19.88
CA ILE A 168 18.40 -6.90 -20.77
C ILE A 168 17.50 -7.47 -21.87
N TYR A 169 17.95 -7.34 -23.12
CA TYR A 169 17.32 -7.93 -24.28
C TYR A 169 17.97 -9.28 -24.62
N TYR A 170 17.20 -10.35 -24.52
CA TYR A 170 17.61 -11.70 -24.92
C TYR A 170 16.98 -12.04 -26.27
N TYR A 171 17.84 -12.24 -27.27
CA TYR A 171 17.42 -12.74 -28.57
C TYR A 171 17.50 -14.27 -28.57
N ILE A 172 16.39 -14.93 -28.87
CA ILE A 172 16.26 -16.37 -28.73
C ILE A 172 15.82 -16.92 -30.07
N ASN A 173 16.71 -17.63 -30.73
CA ASN A 173 16.54 -18.24 -32.05
C ASN A 173 16.33 -19.77 -31.98
N ASP A 174 16.68 -20.40 -30.86
CA ASP A 174 16.54 -21.84 -30.64
C ASP A 174 16.25 -22.16 -29.16
N VAL A 175 15.97 -23.44 -28.89
CA VAL A 175 15.62 -23.94 -27.56
C VAL A 175 16.81 -23.93 -26.60
N GLU A 176 18.04 -24.12 -27.08
CA GLU A 176 19.23 -24.13 -26.24
C GLU A 176 19.52 -22.71 -25.75
N THR A 177 19.52 -21.73 -26.66
CA THR A 177 19.66 -20.29 -26.35
C THR A 177 18.59 -19.81 -25.36
N LEU A 178 17.36 -20.32 -25.45
CA LEU A 178 16.31 -20.01 -24.47
C LEU A 178 16.66 -20.52 -23.07
N ASN A 179 17.12 -21.76 -22.97
CA ASN A 179 17.53 -22.35 -21.69
C ASN A 179 18.74 -21.62 -21.10
N GLU A 180 19.73 -21.28 -21.93
CA GLU A 180 20.90 -20.50 -21.52
C GLU A 180 20.50 -19.09 -21.03
N SER A 181 19.61 -18.41 -21.76
CA SER A 181 19.07 -17.10 -21.36
C SER A 181 18.29 -17.17 -20.05
N ALA A 182 17.53 -18.24 -19.83
CA ALA A 182 16.82 -18.49 -18.58
C ALA A 182 17.79 -18.69 -17.40
N ILE A 183 18.87 -19.44 -17.61
CA ILE A 183 19.94 -19.66 -16.63
C ILE A 183 20.70 -18.37 -16.34
N ASP A 184 21.04 -17.59 -17.39
CA ASP A 184 21.71 -16.30 -17.26
C ASP A 184 20.84 -15.33 -16.46
N PHE A 185 19.57 -15.19 -16.83
CA PHE A 185 18.62 -14.36 -16.08
C PHE A 185 18.49 -14.85 -14.63
N ALA A 186 18.42 -16.15 -14.37
CA ALA A 186 18.38 -16.69 -13.01
C ALA A 186 19.65 -16.32 -12.20
N LYS A 187 20.81 -16.25 -12.84
CA LYS A 187 22.09 -15.85 -12.23
C LYS A 187 22.30 -14.35 -12.16
N SER A 188 21.61 -13.56 -13.00
CA SER A 188 21.78 -12.12 -13.12
C SER A 188 21.28 -11.32 -11.90
N ASN A 189 21.02 -11.99 -10.77
CA ASN A 189 20.58 -11.39 -9.53
C ASN A 189 21.51 -10.23 -9.20
N LEU A 190 21.00 -9.02 -9.36
CA LEU A 190 21.83 -7.87 -9.67
C LEU A 190 22.79 -7.62 -8.50
N LYS A 191 24.09 -7.49 -8.78
CA LYS A 191 25.02 -6.71 -7.92
C LYS A 191 24.71 -5.21 -7.98
N LEU A 192 23.45 -4.82 -8.26
CA LEU A 192 23.11 -3.40 -8.25
C LEU A 192 23.44 -2.89 -6.86
N SER A 193 24.25 -1.83 -6.83
CA SER A 193 24.60 -1.12 -5.62
C SER A 193 23.32 -0.90 -4.82
N SER A 194 23.18 -1.63 -3.72
CA SER A 194 22.05 -1.53 -2.78
C SER A 194 21.79 -0.06 -2.44
N SER A 195 22.80 0.80 -2.52
CA SER A 195 22.69 2.25 -2.42
C SER A 195 21.68 2.88 -3.39
N THR A 196 21.64 2.51 -4.68
CA THR A 196 20.79 3.23 -5.66
C THR A 196 19.31 2.98 -5.41
N PHE A 197 18.94 1.71 -5.18
CA PHE A 197 17.55 1.35 -4.86
C PHE A 197 17.16 1.83 -3.46
N LYS A 198 18.06 1.77 -2.48
CA LYS A 198 17.83 2.31 -1.15
C LYS A 198 17.62 3.83 -1.17
N ASN A 199 18.45 4.56 -1.93
CA ASN A 199 18.30 6.01 -2.14
C ASN A 199 16.97 6.35 -2.82
N LEU A 200 16.46 5.48 -3.71
CA LEU A 200 15.13 5.65 -4.31
C LEU A 200 14.01 5.45 -3.29
N THR A 201 14.09 4.43 -2.44
CA THR A 201 13.11 4.20 -1.37
C THR A 201 13.12 5.29 -0.30
N GLU A 202 14.21 6.03 -0.16
CA GLU A 202 14.35 7.19 0.73
C GLU A 202 13.98 8.52 0.03
N ASN A 203 13.68 8.50 -1.28
CA ASN A 203 13.32 9.70 -2.03
C ASN A 203 11.85 10.09 -1.79
N SER A 204 11.63 11.28 -1.25
CA SER A 204 10.28 11.80 -0.96
C SER A 204 9.36 11.88 -2.19
N GLY A 205 9.89 12.27 -3.34
CA GLY A 205 9.10 12.34 -4.59
C GLY A 205 8.66 10.96 -5.05
N PHE A 206 9.55 9.98 -4.96
CA PHE A 206 9.23 8.58 -5.28
C PHE A 206 8.18 8.02 -4.31
N LEU A 207 8.37 8.18 -3.00
CA LEU A 207 7.41 7.75 -1.98
C LEU A 207 6.01 8.33 -2.24
N ARG A 208 5.90 9.63 -2.58
CA ARG A 208 4.62 10.26 -2.94
C ARG A 208 3.98 9.63 -4.16
N LYS A 209 4.77 9.32 -5.20
CA LYS A 209 4.29 8.71 -6.46
C LYS A 209 3.69 7.32 -6.21
N ILE A 210 4.39 6.50 -5.42
CA ILE A 210 3.94 5.12 -5.18
C ILE A 210 2.86 5.02 -4.10
N ALA A 211 2.78 5.94 -3.14
CA ALA A 211 1.83 5.86 -2.03
C ALA A 211 0.36 5.75 -2.47
N ALA A 212 -0.40 4.88 -1.80
CA ALA A 212 -1.81 4.68 -2.14
C ALA A 212 -2.70 5.80 -1.60
N ASN A 213 -3.69 6.21 -2.38
CA ASN A 213 -4.75 7.07 -1.89
C ASN A 213 -5.62 6.32 -0.88
N LEU A 214 -6.05 7.03 0.15
CA LEU A 214 -7.01 6.51 1.13
C LEU A 214 -8.40 6.42 0.51
N LEU A 215 -9.13 5.36 0.83
CA LEU A 215 -10.53 5.20 0.42
C LEU A 215 -11.42 6.05 1.32
N ARG A 216 -12.42 6.71 0.74
CA ARG A 216 -13.49 7.38 1.49
C ARG A 216 -14.59 6.39 1.81
N VAL A 217 -15.50 6.79 2.70
CA VAL A 217 -16.70 5.99 3.01
C VAL A 217 -17.52 5.72 1.74
N GLN A 218 -17.56 6.66 0.80
CA GLN A 218 -18.28 6.54 -0.48
C GLN A 218 -17.60 5.59 -1.48
N ASP A 219 -16.30 5.32 -1.31
CA ASP A 219 -15.54 4.49 -2.23
C ASP A 219 -15.63 3.00 -1.86
N LEU A 220 -16.28 2.65 -0.74
CA LEU A 220 -16.45 1.27 -0.27
C LEU A 220 -17.57 0.55 -1.01
N THR A 221 -17.32 -0.71 -1.38
CA THR A 221 -18.38 -1.60 -1.87
C THR A 221 -19.21 -2.15 -0.71
N LYS A 222 -20.40 -2.70 -1.01
CA LYS A 222 -21.24 -3.37 0.00
C LYS A 222 -20.50 -4.54 0.66
N ASP A 223 -19.69 -5.26 -0.10
CA ASP A 223 -18.92 -6.39 0.38
C ASP A 223 -17.80 -5.93 1.32
N ASP A 224 -17.14 -4.81 0.99
CA ASP A 224 -16.15 -4.21 1.89
C ASP A 224 -16.78 -3.80 3.22
N GLU A 225 -17.95 -3.16 3.19
CA GLU A 225 -18.66 -2.77 4.42
C GLU A 225 -19.00 -3.99 5.29
N GLN A 226 -19.49 -5.07 4.68
CA GLN A 226 -19.79 -6.31 5.39
C GLN A 226 -18.54 -6.93 6.00
N ARG A 227 -17.44 -6.95 5.24
CA ARG A 227 -16.14 -7.44 5.72
C ARG A 227 -15.63 -6.63 6.90
N ILE A 228 -15.71 -5.31 6.85
CA ILE A 228 -15.28 -4.42 7.94
C ILE A 228 -16.14 -4.65 9.18
N LYS A 229 -17.46 -4.79 9.02
CA LYS A 229 -18.38 -5.12 10.12
C LYS A 229 -18.06 -6.47 10.75
N HIS A 230 -17.69 -7.47 9.95
CA HIS A 230 -17.32 -8.79 10.46
C HIS A 230 -16.02 -8.75 11.25
N ILE A 231 -14.99 -8.05 10.75
CA ILE A 231 -13.67 -7.97 11.41
C ILE A 231 -13.73 -7.17 12.71
N ARG A 232 -14.51 -6.08 12.75
CA ARG A 232 -14.51 -5.13 13.87
C ARG A 232 -15.73 -5.18 14.77
N GLY A 233 -16.76 -5.93 14.39
CA GLY A 233 -18.05 -5.88 15.05
C GLY A 233 -18.88 -4.65 14.67
N VAL A 234 -20.20 -4.75 14.93
CA VAL A 234 -21.20 -3.76 14.52
C VAL A 234 -21.09 -2.44 15.30
N ALA A 235 -20.51 -2.45 16.49
CA ALA A 235 -20.34 -1.25 17.31
C ALA A 235 -19.13 -0.38 16.90
N ASP A 236 -18.04 -1.00 16.44
CA ASP A 236 -16.75 -0.32 16.27
C ASP A 236 -16.31 -0.13 14.82
N TYR A 237 -17.09 -0.63 13.84
CA TYR A 237 -16.72 -0.55 12.41
C TYR A 237 -16.60 0.88 11.87
N LYS A 238 -17.19 1.88 12.55
CA LYS A 238 -17.11 3.32 12.21
C LYS A 238 -16.21 4.13 13.14
N LYS A 239 -15.46 3.48 14.04
CA LYS A 239 -14.54 4.17 14.94
C LYS A 239 -13.14 4.20 14.37
N CYS A 240 -12.47 5.35 14.49
CA CYS A 240 -11.08 5.50 14.09
C CYS A 240 -10.18 4.61 14.97
N SER A 241 -9.25 3.87 14.37
CA SER A 241 -8.28 3.04 15.11
C SER A 241 -7.21 3.79 15.91
N ILE A 242 -7.13 5.12 15.78
CA ILE A 242 -6.13 5.93 16.48
C ILE A 242 -6.76 6.59 17.72
N CYS A 243 -7.92 7.25 17.57
CA CYS A 243 -8.59 7.93 18.67
C CYS A 243 -9.76 7.15 19.29
N PHE A 244 -10.13 6.01 18.69
CA PHE A 244 -11.24 5.15 19.12
C PHE A 244 -12.61 5.85 19.19
N SER A 245 -12.78 6.95 18.44
CA SER A 245 -14.04 7.70 18.33
C SER A 245 -14.60 7.68 16.91
N ASP A 246 -15.91 7.87 16.80
CA ASP A 246 -16.68 8.10 15.58
C ASP A 246 -16.69 9.58 15.14
N LYS A 247 -16.24 10.48 16.03
CA LYS A 247 -16.10 11.92 15.76
C LYS A 247 -14.63 12.31 15.68
N ASP A 248 -14.33 13.17 14.72
CA ASP A 248 -12.97 13.69 14.55
C ASP A 248 -12.58 14.56 15.75
N PRO A 249 -11.42 14.31 16.40
CA PRO A 249 -11.02 15.10 17.57
C PRO A 249 -10.73 16.56 17.23
N ILE A 250 -10.32 16.87 15.99
CA ILE A 250 -9.94 18.21 15.55
C ILE A 250 -11.16 18.97 15.05
N THR A 251 -11.85 18.44 14.04
CA THR A 251 -12.97 19.14 13.39
C THR A 251 -14.32 18.88 14.04
N LYS A 252 -14.42 17.89 14.94
CA LYS A 252 -15.69 17.40 15.50
C LYS A 252 -16.68 16.89 14.46
N GLY A 253 -16.24 16.74 13.21
CA GLY A 253 -17.03 16.19 12.11
C GLY A 253 -17.29 14.70 12.31
N SER A 254 -18.32 14.19 11.64
CA SER A 254 -18.65 12.77 11.65
C SER A 254 -17.63 11.95 10.85
N PHE A 255 -17.50 10.66 11.19
CA PHE A 255 -16.68 9.72 10.43
C PHE A 255 -17.03 9.68 8.93
N TYR A 256 -18.27 10.02 8.54
CA TYR A 256 -18.63 10.09 7.13
C TYR A 256 -17.80 11.12 6.33
N LEU A 257 -17.47 12.26 6.94
CA LEU A 257 -16.76 13.35 6.28
C LEU A 257 -15.24 13.16 6.33
N THR A 258 -14.72 12.90 7.54
CA THR A 258 -13.28 12.86 7.79
C THR A 258 -12.71 11.43 7.81
N GLY A 259 -13.57 10.43 7.88
CA GLY A 259 -13.19 9.02 7.91
C GLY A 259 -12.64 8.54 6.58
N ARG A 260 -11.60 7.73 6.67
CA ARG A 260 -10.83 7.17 5.57
C ARG A 260 -10.46 5.74 5.90
N TYR A 261 -10.31 4.91 4.87
CA TYR A 261 -9.92 3.51 5.01
C TYR A 261 -8.60 3.26 4.30
N CYS A 262 -7.77 2.41 4.91
CA CYS A 262 -6.59 1.88 4.24
C CYS A 262 -7.04 0.95 3.10
N PRO A 263 -6.60 1.13 1.86
CA PRO A 263 -6.97 0.26 0.74
C PRO A 263 -6.44 -1.18 0.88
N ASN A 264 -5.42 -1.41 1.73
CA ASN A 264 -4.83 -2.73 1.93
C ASN A 264 -5.55 -3.53 3.04
N CYS A 265 -5.71 -2.96 4.23
CA CYS A 265 -6.27 -3.67 5.40
C CYS A 265 -7.66 -3.19 5.82
N MET A 266 -8.25 -2.22 5.11
CA MET A 266 -9.55 -1.63 5.40
C MET A 266 -9.69 -1.05 6.82
N THR A 267 -8.58 -0.69 7.47
CA THR A 267 -8.64 -0.07 8.79
C THR A 267 -9.14 1.38 8.69
N PRO A 268 -10.21 1.76 9.43
CA PRO A 268 -10.70 3.14 9.50
C PRO A 268 -9.81 4.07 10.31
N PHE A 269 -9.59 5.27 9.76
CA PHE A 269 -8.93 6.38 10.41
C PHE A 269 -9.66 7.69 10.12
N HIS A 270 -9.68 8.62 11.06
CA HIS A 270 -9.90 10.02 10.70
C HIS A 270 -8.66 10.52 9.96
N ILE A 271 -8.86 11.27 8.87
CA ILE A 271 -7.76 11.80 8.08
C ILE A 271 -6.82 12.68 8.91
N HIS A 272 -7.37 13.43 9.87
CA HIS A 272 -6.60 14.27 10.79
C HIS A 272 -5.83 13.47 11.83
N CYS A 273 -6.42 12.41 12.39
CA CYS A 273 -5.69 11.49 13.28
C CYS A 273 -4.53 10.82 12.56
N LEU A 274 -4.74 10.39 11.31
CA LEU A 274 -3.70 9.78 10.50
C LEU A 274 -2.59 10.77 10.14
N ALA A 275 -2.93 12.03 9.88
CA ALA A 275 -1.95 13.06 9.63
C ALA A 275 -1.13 13.39 10.89
N GLY A 276 -1.77 13.51 12.06
CA GLY A 276 -1.07 13.63 13.34
C GLY A 276 -0.15 12.44 13.65
N TRP A 277 -0.58 11.22 13.31
CA TRP A 277 0.26 10.02 13.39
C TRP A 277 1.47 10.09 12.47
N ALA A 278 1.32 10.67 11.28
CA ALA A 278 2.45 10.85 10.35
C ALA A 278 3.48 11.84 10.89
N ASP A 279 3.03 12.94 11.50
CA ASP A 279 3.89 13.95 12.10
C ASP A 279 4.69 13.40 13.29
N SER A 280 4.14 12.41 14.00
CA SER A 280 4.81 11.75 15.13
C SER A 280 5.83 10.68 14.73
N GLN A 281 5.92 10.29 13.45
CA GLN A 281 6.95 9.35 12.99
C GLN A 281 8.31 10.06 12.84
N ASP A 282 9.43 9.40 13.10
CA ASP A 282 10.77 10.02 13.01
C ASP A 282 11.44 9.89 11.63
N ASP A 283 10.66 9.82 10.55
CA ASP A 283 11.20 9.71 9.19
C ASP A 283 11.07 11.04 8.39
N PRO A 284 12.18 11.74 8.11
CA PRO A 284 12.17 13.00 7.36
C PRO A 284 11.69 12.84 5.92
N SER A 285 11.97 11.70 5.28
CA SER A 285 11.61 11.46 3.88
C SER A 285 10.10 11.35 3.73
N MET A 286 9.43 10.65 4.66
CA MET A 286 7.98 10.47 4.71
C MET A 286 7.24 11.77 5.08
N LYS A 287 7.79 12.57 6.00
CA LYS A 287 7.21 13.90 6.33
C LYS A 287 7.24 14.83 5.12
N ARG A 288 8.36 14.88 4.41
CA ARG A 288 8.52 15.75 3.21
C ARG A 288 7.63 15.29 2.06
N SER A 289 7.42 13.99 1.88
CA SER A 289 6.50 13.45 0.89
C SER A 289 5.03 13.53 1.30
N GLY A 290 4.69 13.87 2.54
CA GLY A 290 3.32 13.80 3.03
C GLY A 290 2.73 12.38 2.91
N THR A 291 3.56 11.36 3.11
CA THR A 291 3.15 9.97 3.13
C THR A 291 3.28 9.39 4.52
N VAL A 292 2.53 8.34 4.81
CA VAL A 292 2.52 7.69 6.12
C VAL A 292 2.37 6.19 5.97
N ARG A 293 2.97 5.43 6.88
CA ARG A 293 2.74 3.99 6.97
C ARG A 293 1.47 3.75 7.78
N CYS A 294 0.58 2.91 7.27
CA CYS A 294 -0.63 2.51 7.99
C CYS A 294 -0.26 2.00 9.40
N PRO A 295 -0.88 2.51 10.48
CA PRO A 295 -0.60 2.02 11.84
C PRO A 295 -0.86 0.52 12.04
N HIS A 296 -1.71 -0.09 11.21
CA HIS A 296 -2.12 -1.49 11.34
C HIS A 296 -1.31 -2.44 10.45
N CYS A 297 -1.17 -2.12 9.16
CA CYS A 297 -0.52 -3.02 8.18
C CYS A 297 0.76 -2.46 7.56
N PHE A 298 1.20 -1.27 7.97
CA PHE A 298 2.38 -0.57 7.46
C PHE A 298 2.40 -0.33 5.94
N TYR A 299 1.26 -0.43 5.27
CA TYR A 299 1.14 -0.07 3.87
C TYR A 299 1.39 1.43 3.69
N LEU A 300 2.07 1.82 2.61
CA LEU A 300 2.39 3.21 2.34
C LEU A 300 1.16 3.97 1.80
N LEU A 301 0.73 4.99 2.55
CA LEU A 301 -0.47 5.78 2.32
C LEU A 301 -0.10 7.23 2.04
N LYS A 302 -0.90 7.87 1.18
CA LYS A 302 -0.76 9.27 0.79
C LYS A 302 -1.72 10.12 1.63
N ILE A 303 -1.19 11.13 2.30
CA ILE A 303 -2.02 12.13 2.97
C ILE A 303 -2.35 13.24 1.96
N PRO A 304 -3.63 13.62 1.77
CA PRO A 304 -4.01 14.73 0.92
C PRO A 304 -3.31 16.03 1.33
N SER A 305 -2.82 16.78 0.35
CA SER A 305 -2.03 18.00 0.55
C SER A 305 -2.78 19.04 1.39
N GLU A 306 -4.09 19.09 1.22
CA GLU A 306 -5.00 20.04 1.84
C GLU A 306 -4.97 19.88 3.37
N ILE A 307 -4.86 18.64 3.83
CA ILE A 307 -4.83 18.30 5.26
C ILE A 307 -3.47 18.65 5.86
N SER A 308 -2.38 18.32 5.16
CA SER A 308 -1.03 18.66 5.61
C SER A 308 -0.80 20.18 5.66
N GLN A 309 -1.40 20.94 4.75
CA GLN A 309 -1.36 22.40 4.76
C GLN A 309 -2.20 22.98 5.89
N ALA A 310 -3.43 22.49 6.08
CA ALA A 310 -4.32 22.94 7.16
C ALA A 310 -3.70 22.73 8.55
N GLN A 311 -3.05 21.60 8.80
CA GLN A 311 -2.33 21.36 10.06
C GLN A 311 -1.18 22.35 10.26
N LYS A 312 -0.33 22.56 9.25
CA LYS A 312 0.77 23.52 9.33
C LYS A 312 0.28 24.94 9.59
N LEU A 313 -0.80 25.34 8.94
CA LEU A 313 -1.44 26.64 9.17
C LEU A 313 -1.99 26.74 10.60
N SER A 314 -2.63 25.70 11.13
CA SER A 314 -3.14 25.72 12.52
C SER A 314 -2.03 25.82 13.57
N VAL A 315 -0.84 25.24 13.28
CA VAL A 315 0.36 25.35 14.12
C VAL A 315 0.98 26.74 14.00
N LEU A 316 1.12 27.27 12.78
CA LEU A 316 1.70 28.59 12.50
C LEU A 316 0.82 29.75 12.96
N SER A 317 -0.51 29.60 12.85
CA SER A 317 -1.47 30.58 13.35
C SER A 317 -1.52 30.60 14.88
N GLY A 318 -0.71 29.77 15.57
CA GLY A 318 -0.76 29.65 17.01
C GLY A 318 -2.17 29.32 17.47
N TYR A 319 -2.90 28.44 16.75
CA TYR A 319 -4.17 27.93 17.26
C TYR A 319 -3.90 26.88 18.35
N GLN A 320 -3.10 27.26 19.36
CA GLN A 320 -3.65 27.14 20.70
C GLN A 320 -5.05 27.73 20.59
N LYS A 321 -6.07 26.97 20.99
CA LYS A 321 -7.19 27.63 21.64
C LYS A 321 -6.57 28.47 22.77
N ASN A 322 -6.17 29.71 22.47
CA ASN A 322 -6.75 30.81 23.20
C ASN A 322 -8.25 30.58 23.04
N LEU A 323 -8.80 29.80 23.99
CA LEU A 323 -10.08 30.14 24.55
C LEU A 323 -9.94 31.64 24.75
N ASN A 324 -10.54 32.43 23.86
CA ASN A 324 -10.77 33.83 24.15
C ASN A 324 -11.51 33.82 25.48
N THR A 325 -10.75 34.02 26.55
CA THR A 325 -11.20 34.63 27.79
C THR A 325 -11.47 36.09 27.42
N ASP A 326 -12.47 36.30 26.59
CA ASP A 326 -13.09 37.59 26.37
C ASP A 326 -14.58 37.33 26.20
N SER A 327 -15.25 37.53 27.35
CA SER A 327 -16.68 37.79 27.50
C SER A 327 -17.68 36.77 26.94
N ALA A 328 -17.50 35.47 27.22
CA ALA A 328 -18.63 34.56 27.34
C ALA A 328 -18.65 34.06 28.77
N THR A 329 -19.74 34.35 29.50
CA THR A 329 -20.05 33.79 30.82
C THR A 329 -19.61 32.33 30.90
N THR A 330 -18.53 32.05 31.63
CA THR A 330 -18.10 30.68 31.92
C THR A 330 -19.23 30.00 32.67
N GLN A 331 -20.02 29.20 31.95
CA GLN A 331 -21.03 28.36 32.57
C GLN A 331 -20.30 27.30 33.39
N ASP A 332 -20.52 27.33 34.69
CA ASP A 332 -20.07 26.29 35.60
C ASP A 332 -20.87 25.01 35.31
N CYS A 333 -20.17 23.96 34.90
CA CYS A 333 -20.75 22.66 34.62
C CYS A 333 -20.33 21.70 35.74
N ARG A 334 -21.29 21.01 36.34
CA ARG A 334 -21.00 20.02 37.40
C ARG A 334 -20.20 18.86 36.82
N ALA A 335 -19.29 18.28 37.60
CA ALA A 335 -18.55 17.08 37.25
C ALA A 335 -18.87 15.97 38.25
N TYR A 336 -19.22 14.80 37.73
CA TYR A 336 -19.68 13.67 38.55
C TYR A 336 -18.59 12.62 38.64
N LYS A 337 -18.30 12.16 39.86
CA LYS A 337 -17.51 10.95 40.09
C LYS A 337 -18.41 9.73 39.96
N LYS A 338 -18.04 8.80 39.10
CA LYS A 338 -18.73 7.50 38.95
C LYS A 338 -17.70 6.42 38.70
N LYS A 339 -18.05 5.18 39.03
CA LYS A 339 -17.28 4.03 38.55
C LYS A 339 -17.57 3.81 37.07
N ALA A 340 -16.58 3.37 36.31
CA ALA A 340 -16.74 3.11 34.88
C ALA A 340 -17.90 2.14 34.59
N LEU A 341 -18.08 1.10 35.43
CA LEU A 341 -19.18 0.13 35.32
C LEU A 341 -20.58 0.77 35.42
N GLU A 342 -20.74 1.83 36.21
CA GLU A 342 -22.04 2.50 36.42
C GLU A 342 -22.48 3.38 35.24
N LEU A 343 -21.59 3.61 34.29
CA LEU A 343 -21.84 4.39 33.09
C LEU A 343 -22.19 3.50 31.88
N GLY A 344 -22.28 2.18 32.09
CA GLY A 344 -22.58 1.17 31.07
C GLY A 344 -21.38 0.82 30.21
N ASP A 345 -21.53 -0.22 29.38
CA ASP A 345 -20.45 -0.76 28.55
C ASP A 345 -19.85 0.29 27.60
N GLU A 346 -20.63 1.29 27.16
CA GLU A 346 -20.14 2.38 26.31
C GLU A 346 -19.05 3.24 26.96
N ALA A 347 -19.00 3.32 28.29
CA ALA A 347 -17.97 4.09 29.01
C ALA A 347 -16.61 3.37 29.02
N LEU A 348 -16.59 2.04 29.03
CA LEU A 348 -15.36 1.22 29.00
C LEU A 348 -14.63 1.33 27.66
N TYR A 349 -15.38 1.52 26.58
CA TYR A 349 -14.83 1.70 25.23
C TYR A 349 -14.47 3.15 24.89
N ASN A 350 -14.73 4.10 25.79
CA ASN A 350 -14.28 5.47 25.67
C ASN A 350 -12.87 5.61 26.27
N SER A 351 -12.14 6.63 25.81
CA SER A 351 -10.80 6.95 26.31
C SER A 351 -10.77 8.30 27.02
N CYS A 352 -9.85 8.44 27.97
CA CYS A 352 -9.63 9.71 28.65
C CYS A 352 -9.05 10.76 27.68
N VAL A 353 -9.66 11.94 27.60
CA VAL A 353 -9.25 13.03 26.69
C VAL A 353 -7.88 13.65 27.02
N VAL A 354 -7.29 13.29 28.17
CA VAL A 354 -5.97 13.79 28.59
C VAL A 354 -4.85 12.83 28.24
N CYS A 355 -5.01 11.53 28.51
CA CYS A 355 -3.96 10.52 28.30
C CYS A 355 -4.27 9.51 27.18
N ASN A 356 -5.48 9.53 26.62
CA ASN A 356 -5.98 8.63 25.57
C ASN A 356 -5.98 7.13 25.93
N ILE A 357 -5.96 6.79 27.22
CA ILE A 357 -6.08 5.41 27.73
C ILE A 357 -7.56 5.10 28.04
N ILE A 358 -7.97 3.86 27.83
CA ILE A 358 -9.31 3.31 28.14
C ILE A 358 -9.47 3.04 29.64
N PHE A 359 -10.70 2.97 30.12
CA PHE A 359 -11.01 2.82 31.55
C PHE A 359 -11.15 1.36 31.99
N GLU A 360 -10.73 1.03 33.20
CA GLU A 360 -10.98 -0.28 33.81
C GLU A 360 -12.35 -0.35 34.51
N LYS A 361 -12.91 -1.56 34.67
CA LYS A 361 -14.28 -1.77 35.19
C LYS A 361 -14.53 -1.11 36.55
N ASP A 362 -13.57 -1.23 37.46
CA ASP A 362 -13.68 -0.73 38.84
C ASP A 362 -13.04 0.66 39.03
N GLU A 363 -12.59 1.29 37.95
CA GLU A 363 -11.88 2.56 38.02
C GLU A 363 -12.84 3.74 38.28
N GLU A 364 -12.44 4.64 39.19
CA GLU A 364 -13.16 5.88 39.44
C GLU A 364 -12.85 6.92 38.36
N ILE A 365 -13.87 7.31 37.60
CA ILE A 365 -13.76 8.24 36.49
C ILE A 365 -14.60 9.49 36.74
N VAL A 366 -14.15 10.61 36.17
CA VAL A 366 -14.84 11.89 36.27
C VAL A 366 -15.54 12.19 34.95
N LYS A 367 -16.86 12.31 34.98
CA LYS A 367 -17.67 12.66 33.81
C LYS A 367 -18.04 14.15 33.83
N CYS A 368 -17.85 14.81 32.70
CA CYS A 368 -18.36 16.16 32.48
C CYS A 368 -19.90 16.17 32.49
N GLY A 369 -20.52 16.97 33.34
CA GLY A 369 -21.97 17.09 33.49
C GLY A 369 -22.66 18.00 32.46
N ASN A 370 -21.91 18.55 31.49
CA ASN A 370 -22.53 19.16 30.32
C ASN A 370 -23.17 18.06 29.46
N ARG A 371 -24.49 18.14 29.27
CA ARG A 371 -25.33 17.14 28.57
C ARG A 371 -24.81 16.80 27.18
N ASP A 372 -24.26 17.78 26.47
CA ASP A 372 -23.78 17.60 25.09
C ASP A 372 -22.30 17.20 25.01
N CYS A 373 -21.58 17.22 26.14
CA CYS A 373 -20.16 16.92 26.20
C CYS A 373 -19.88 15.45 26.53
N GLY A 374 -20.42 14.97 27.66
CA GLY A 374 -20.30 13.57 28.09
C GLY A 374 -18.88 13.02 28.31
N VAL A 375 -17.83 13.85 28.21
CA VAL A 375 -16.43 13.41 28.25
C VAL A 375 -16.02 12.84 29.61
N LEU A 376 -15.17 11.81 29.54
CA LEU A 376 -14.64 11.07 30.68
C LEU A 376 -13.16 11.40 30.92
N TYR A 377 -12.76 11.45 32.18
CA TYR A 377 -11.40 11.68 32.63
C TYR A 377 -11.01 10.64 33.69
N HIS A 378 -9.77 10.14 33.64
CA HIS A 378 -9.19 9.48 34.82
C HIS A 378 -9.09 10.49 35.96
N ARG A 379 -9.24 10.02 37.20
CA ARG A 379 -9.13 10.87 38.39
C ARG A 379 -7.82 11.67 38.43
N GLU A 380 -6.70 11.02 38.12
CA GLU A 380 -5.39 11.68 38.05
C GLU A 380 -5.29 12.70 36.92
N CYS A 381 -5.89 12.39 35.78
CA CYS A 381 -5.91 13.28 34.61
C CYS A 381 -6.77 14.50 34.85
N PHE A 382 -7.88 14.34 35.57
CA PHE A 382 -8.73 15.44 36.01
C PHE A 382 -8.00 16.38 36.97
N ALA A 383 -7.28 15.82 37.95
CA ALA A 383 -6.48 16.61 38.90
C ALA A 383 -5.38 17.45 38.22
N LYS A 384 -4.88 17.01 37.06
CA LYS A 384 -3.85 17.70 36.27
C LYS A 384 -4.42 18.78 35.33
N LEU A 385 -5.74 18.98 35.28
CA LEU A 385 -6.36 20.02 34.44
C LEU A 385 -6.04 21.42 34.98
N LYS A 386 -5.23 22.17 34.22
CA LYS A 386 -5.02 23.60 34.50
C LYS A 386 -6.36 24.33 34.42
N ASN A 387 -6.74 25.00 35.52
CA ASN A 387 -7.95 25.81 35.70
C ASN A 387 -9.30 25.04 35.75
N GLY A 388 -9.28 23.70 35.83
CA GLY A 388 -10.51 22.90 35.93
C GLY A 388 -11.41 22.99 34.70
N ILE A 389 -10.89 23.38 33.55
CA ILE A 389 -11.68 23.56 32.32
C ILE A 389 -11.75 22.25 31.55
N CYS A 390 -12.97 21.89 31.11
CA CYS A 390 -13.18 20.74 30.25
C CYS A 390 -12.47 20.93 28.90
N LYS A 391 -11.58 20.01 28.51
CA LYS A 391 -10.84 20.08 27.24
C LYS A 391 -11.73 20.00 26.00
N ASN A 392 -12.93 19.43 26.13
CA ASN A 392 -13.84 19.26 25.00
C ASN A 392 -14.82 20.42 24.85
N CYS A 393 -15.58 20.75 25.91
CA CYS A 393 -16.64 21.78 25.84
C CYS A 393 -16.23 23.16 26.38
N GLY A 394 -15.09 23.28 27.08
CA GLY A 394 -14.65 24.56 27.65
C GLY A 394 -15.40 25.03 28.91
N CYS A 395 -16.37 24.26 29.44
CA CYS A 395 -16.98 24.58 30.74
C CYS A 395 -15.94 24.51 31.86
N LYS A 396 -16.12 25.34 32.89
CA LYS A 396 -15.44 25.16 34.18
C LYS A 396 -16.10 24.00 34.93
N LEU A 397 -15.32 22.97 35.23
CA LEU A 397 -15.75 21.75 35.90
C LEU A 397 -15.62 21.95 37.41
N VAL A 398 -16.76 21.91 38.10
CA VAL A 398 -16.80 21.88 39.56
C VAL A 398 -17.17 20.45 39.96
N LEU A 399 -16.25 19.78 40.67
CA LEU A 399 -16.52 18.45 41.22
C LEU A 399 -17.62 18.56 42.27
N GLU A 400 -18.65 17.73 42.12
CA GLU A 400 -19.67 17.50 43.15
C GLU A 400 -19.27 16.34 44.07
#